data_AF-A0A1W9LNA4-F1
#
_entry.id   AF-A0A1W9LNA4-F1
#
_cell.length_a   1.000
_cell.length_b   1.000
_cell.length_c   1.000
_cell.angle_alpha   90.00
_cell.angle_beta   90.00
_cell.angle_gamma   90.00
#
_symmetry.space_group_name_H-M   'P 1'
#
loop_
_entity.id
_entity.type
_entity.pdbx_description
1 polymer ?
#
loop_
_entity_poly.entity_id
_entity_poly.type
_entity_poly.pdbx_seq_one_letter_code
_entity_poly.pdbx_strand_id
1 'polypeptide(L)' 'MNLKKYFRKDEIWFVEKDETGQSVLYSLAGADVDKLDLVKGYFSGRFGAIPFIADVNELGWRE' A
#
# COMPACT_ATOMS: atom_id res chain seq x y z
N MET A 1 -2.87 10.64 -11.92
CA MET A 1 -2.94 9.25 -12.46
C MET A 1 -4.26 8.64 -12.00
N ASN A 2 -5.05 8.00 -12.87
CA ASN A 2 -6.30 7.36 -12.48
C ASN A 2 -6.12 5.83 -12.52
N LEU A 3 -5.83 5.22 -11.37
CA LEU A 3 -5.63 3.76 -11.24
C LEU A 3 -6.84 2.95 -11.71
N LYS A 4 -8.07 3.46 -11.47
CA LYS A 4 -9.33 2.81 -11.87
C LYS A 4 -9.50 2.71 -13.39
N LYS A 5 -8.70 3.43 -14.19
CA LYS A 5 -8.69 3.31 -15.65
C LYS A 5 -7.96 2.05 -16.14
N TYR A 6 -7.00 1.56 -15.36
CA TYR A 6 -6.07 0.51 -15.81
C TYR A 6 -6.24 -0.80 -15.06
N PHE A 7 -6.74 -0.76 -13.83
CA PHE A 7 -6.86 -1.94 -12.97
C PHE A 7 -8.24 -2.04 -12.35
N ARG A 8 -8.74 -3.27 -12.23
CA ARG A 8 -9.88 -3.66 -11.40
C ARG A 8 -9.43 -3.77 -9.93
N LYS A 9 -10.38 -3.74 -9.00
CA LYS A 9 -10.04 -3.80 -7.56
C LYS A 9 -9.39 -5.12 -7.15
N ASP A 10 -9.78 -6.23 -7.77
CA ASP A 10 -9.22 -7.56 -7.54
C ASP A 10 -7.80 -7.73 -8.09
N GLU A 11 -7.33 -6.78 -8.89
CA GLU A 11 -5.97 -6.75 -9.45
C GLU A 11 -5.00 -5.92 -8.58
N ILE A 12 -5.51 -5.22 -7.56
CA ILE A 12 -4.70 -4.41 -6.65
C ILE A 12 -4.60 -5.11 -5.29
N TRP A 13 -3.37 -5.37 -4.87
CA TRP A 13 -3.02 -6.03 -3.62
C TRP A 13 -2.02 -5.20 -2.84
N PHE A 14 -2.19 -5.15 -1.53
CA PHE A 14 -1.30 -4.47 -0.60
C PHE A 14 -0.59 -5.53 0.26
N VAL A 15 0.70 -5.30 0.49
CA VAL A 15 1.51 -6.13 1.35
C VAL A 15 2.26 -5.25 2.34
N GLU A 16 2.21 -5.62 3.62
CA GLU A 16 3.01 -4.98 4.66
C GLU A 16 3.55 -6.02 5.64
N LYS A 17 4.56 -5.63 6.40
CA LYS A 17 5.10 -6.45 7.47
C LYS A 17 4.41 -6.07 8.78
N ASP A 18 3.96 -7.07 9.53
CA ASP A 18 3.53 -6.84 10.91
C ASP A 18 4.74 -6.65 11.84
N GLU A 19 4.48 -6.41 13.12
CA GLU A 19 5.50 -6.20 14.15
C GLU A 19 6.44 -7.40 14.35
N THR A 20 6.03 -8.59 13.89
CA THR A 20 6.82 -9.83 13.94
C THR A 20 7.57 -10.11 12.64
N GLY A 21 7.43 -9.26 11.62
CA GLY A 21 8.05 -9.42 10.32
C GLY A 21 7.30 -10.39 9.38
N GLN A 22 6.09 -10.83 9.74
CA GLN A 22 5.25 -11.64 8.86
C GLN A 22 4.62 -10.76 7.78
N SER A 23 4.49 -11.30 6.56
CA SER A 23 3.81 -10.58 5.47
C SER A 23 2.30 -10.69 5.62
N VAL A 24 1.62 -9.57 5.75
CA VAL A 24 0.16 -9.47 5.68
C VAL A 24 -0.20 -9.02 4.28
N LEU A 25 -0.99 -9.84 3.57
CA LEU A 25 -1.44 -9.58 2.21
C LEU A 25 -2.95 -9.40 2.20
N TYR A 26 -3.44 -8.34 1.55
CA TYR A 26 -4.87 -8.13 1.37
C TYR A 26 -5.20 -7.40 0.07
N SER A 27 -6.43 -7.60 -0.42
CA SER A 27 -6.88 -7.07 -1.71
C SER A 27 -7.73 -5.81 -1.55
N LEU A 28 -7.60 -4.87 -2.50
CA LEU A 28 -8.49 -3.72 -2.61
C LEU A 28 -9.95 -4.13 -2.88
N ALA A 29 -10.19 -5.32 -3.44
CA ALA A 29 -11.53 -5.84 -3.68
C ALA A 29 -12.37 -5.99 -2.39
N GLY A 30 -11.73 -6.18 -1.24
CA GLY A 30 -12.39 -6.25 0.06
C GLY A 30 -12.74 -4.88 0.67
N ALA A 31 -12.37 -3.77 0.01
CA ALA A 31 -12.52 -2.42 0.55
C ALA A 31 -13.62 -1.61 -0.17
N ASP A 32 -14.40 -0.86 0.60
CA ASP A 32 -15.37 0.10 0.06
C ASP A 32 -14.68 1.43 -0.30
N VAL A 33 -14.26 1.53 -1.57
CA VAL A 33 -13.41 2.61 -2.11
C VAL A 33 -13.91 3.17 -3.43
N ASP A 34 -15.14 2.83 -3.85
CA ASP A 34 -15.66 3.19 -5.17
C ASP A 34 -15.74 4.71 -5.39
N LYS A 35 -16.05 5.44 -4.32
CA LYS A 35 -16.17 6.90 -4.34
C LYS A 35 -14.87 7.63 -3.97
N LEU A 36 -13.80 6.90 -3.69
CA LEU A 36 -12.53 7.48 -3.23
C LEU A 36 -11.53 7.65 -4.38
N ASP A 37 -10.69 8.68 -4.25
CA ASP A 37 -9.45 8.77 -4.99
C ASP A 37 -8.44 7.79 -4.39
N LEU A 38 -8.16 6.71 -5.12
CA LEU A 38 -7.26 5.64 -4.67
C LEU A 38 -5.83 6.12 -4.46
N VAL A 39 -5.33 7.00 -5.33
CA VAL A 39 -3.94 7.48 -5.24
C VAL A 39 -3.79 8.37 -4.03
N LYS A 40 -4.73 9.31 -3.84
CA LYS A 40 -4.74 10.17 -2.66
C LYS A 40 -4.91 9.38 -1.36
N GLY A 41 -5.81 8.40 -1.35
CA GLY A 41 -6.04 7.53 -0.20
C GLY A 41 -4.82 6.67 0.13
N TYR A 42 -4.11 6.17 -0.89
CA TYR A 42 -2.85 5.47 -0.70
C TYR A 42 -1.83 6.40 -0.05
N PHE A 43 -1.49 7.55 -0.65
CA PHE A 43 -0.50 8.48 -0.06
C PHE A 43 -0.86 9.03 1.32
N SER A 44 -2.14 9.01 1.72
CA SER A 44 -2.56 9.39 3.08
C SER A 44 -2.46 8.24 4.10
N GLY A 45 -1.96 7.07 3.70
CA GLY A 45 -1.81 5.89 4.56
C GLY A 45 -3.10 5.08 4.78
N ARG A 46 -4.17 5.33 4.02
CA ARG A 46 -5.47 4.64 4.24
C ARG A 46 -5.41 3.13 4.04
N PHE A 47 -4.49 2.67 3.19
CA PHE A 47 -4.32 1.27 2.82
C PHE A 47 -3.00 0.69 3.33
N GLY A 48 -2.39 1.27 4.38
CA GLY A 48 -1.10 0.78 4.86
C GLY A 48 -0.08 0.64 3.71
N ALA A 49 0.84 -0.31 3.84
CA ALA A 49 1.78 -0.68 2.76
C ALA A 49 2.46 0.53 2.09
N ILE A 50 2.68 1.60 2.86
CA ILE A 50 3.33 2.81 2.38
C ILE A 50 4.82 2.55 2.34
N PRO A 51 5.49 2.76 1.19
CA PRO A 51 6.92 2.63 1.14
C PRO A 51 7.55 3.65 2.09
N PHE A 52 8.40 3.16 2.99
CA PHE A 52 9.30 4.02 3.75
C PHE A 52 10.35 4.55 2.79
N ILE A 53 10.14 5.80 2.33
CA ILE A 53 11.12 6.52 1.50
C ILE A 53 12.03 7.29 2.46
N ALA A 54 12.96 6.58 3.08
CA ALA A 54 14.06 7.17 3.84
C ALA A 54 15.39 6.65 3.29
N ASP A 55 16.48 7.35 3.59
CA ASP A 55 17.80 6.89 3.18
C ASP A 55 18.09 5.54 3.86
N VAL A 56 18.63 4.57 3.12
CA VAL A 56 18.87 3.21 3.63
C VAL A 56 19.83 3.22 4.84
N ASN A 57 20.73 4.21 4.91
CA ASN A 57 21.62 4.40 6.06
C ASN A 57 20.85 4.93 7.28
N GLU A 58 19.86 5.82 7.10
CA GLU A 58 18.99 6.31 8.18
C GLU A 58 18.08 5.20 8.75
N LEU A 59 17.74 4.21 7.92
CA LEU A 59 16.95 3.05 8.32
C LEU A 59 17.78 1.97 9.04
N GLY A 60 19.11 2.05 9.01
CA GLY A 60 19.99 1.02 9.57
C GLY A 60 19.90 -0.33 8.85
N TRP A 61 19.51 -0.33 7.57
CA TRP A 61 19.32 -1.54 6.76
C TRP A 61 20.56 -1.97 5.98
N ARG A 62 21.65 -1.19 6.06
CA ARG A 62 22.98 -1.58 5.58
C ARG A 62 23.80 -2.10 6.74
N GLU A 63 24.42 -3.26 6.54
CA GLU A 63 25.46 -3.83 7.40
C GLU A 63 26.69 -2.91 7.50
#